data_AF-A0A524GCI0-F1
#
_entry.id   AF-A0A524GCI0-F1
#
_cell.length_a   1.000
_cell.length_b   1.000
_cell.length_c   1.000
_cell.angle_alpha   90.00
_cell.angle_beta   90.00
_cell.angle_gamma   90.00
#
_symmetry.space_group_name_H-M   'P 1'
#
loop_
_entity.id
_entity.type
_entity.pdbx_description
1 polymer ?
#
loop_
_entity_poly.entity_id
_entity_poly.type
_entity_poly.pdbx_seq_one_letter_code
_entity_poly.pdbx_strand_id
1 'polypeptide(L)'
;EKIKKGKGVCLSSCCPSWVKFVEFNYPEFIPYLATTRSPHIILGALIKTYWAQKEKIDPKKIKVISIMPCTSKKYEVERDELQIEGMDPVDYVMTTRELARLFKKRKINLKDIKPEPADNPLGIPSGAGVIYGATGGVAESALRTAYHMITGKNLKNINLRAVRGMEVIKKAEIKVKGFKARMAVVTGIGNAEKILKELQKNPKAYDAVEAMACPGGCIGGGGQPLPSTPEIRKQRAEALYQIDAKKKLRLAHESPIVQKIYKEFLNNEKTIHKICHTKYFKKSREVKI
;
A
#
# COMPACT_ATOMS: atom_id res chain seq x y z
N GLU A 1 7.31 -12.07 8.92
CA GLU A 1 6.99 -12.80 10.16
C GLU A 1 5.99 -13.94 10.01
N LYS A 2 4.79 -13.74 9.44
CA LYS A 2 3.77 -14.80 9.32
C LYS A 2 4.29 -16.08 8.65
N ILE A 3 5.05 -15.92 7.54
CA ILE A 3 5.72 -17.03 6.84
C ILE A 3 6.71 -17.77 7.75
N LYS A 4 7.59 -17.05 8.47
CA LYS A 4 8.58 -17.65 9.39
C LYS A 4 7.91 -18.36 10.58
N LYS A 5 6.80 -17.82 11.08
CA LYS A 5 6.05 -18.35 12.24
C LYS A 5 5.01 -19.41 11.83
N GLY A 6 4.94 -19.80 10.54
CA GLY A 6 3.97 -20.78 10.04
C GLY A 6 2.50 -20.39 10.21
N LYS A 7 2.18 -19.10 10.41
CA LYS A 7 0.85 -18.59 10.82
C LYS A 7 -0.15 -18.48 9.66
N GLY A 8 -0.03 -19.33 8.64
CA GLY A 8 -0.87 -19.31 7.43
C GLY A 8 -0.57 -18.16 6.48
N VAL A 9 -1.51 -17.93 5.55
CA VAL A 9 -1.41 -16.95 4.46
C VAL A 9 -1.30 -15.51 4.98
N CYS A 10 -0.54 -14.67 4.28
CA CYS A 10 -0.50 -13.23 4.51
C CYS A 10 -1.33 -12.48 3.46
N LEU A 11 -2.49 -11.95 3.85
CA LEU A 11 -3.33 -11.12 2.98
C LEU A 11 -2.91 -9.65 3.08
N SER A 12 -2.70 -8.96 1.96
CA SER A 12 -2.39 -7.53 1.98
C SER A 12 -3.55 -6.71 2.59
N SER A 13 -3.25 -5.52 3.11
CA SER A 13 -4.25 -4.69 3.80
C SER A 13 -4.22 -3.20 3.40
N CYS A 14 -3.37 -2.83 2.44
CA CYS A 14 -3.21 -1.43 2.03
C CYS A 14 -4.40 -0.86 1.22
N CYS A 15 -5.28 -1.72 0.69
CA CYS A 15 -6.49 -1.35 -0.04
C CYS A 15 -7.70 -1.34 0.93
N PRO A 16 -8.29 -0.17 1.25
CA PRO A 16 -9.35 -0.08 2.25
C PRO A 16 -10.63 -0.82 1.85
N SER A 17 -10.96 -0.82 0.56
CA SER A 17 -12.11 -1.57 0.03
C SER A 17 -11.94 -3.07 0.17
N TRP A 18 -10.72 -3.59 0.05
CA TRP A 18 -10.42 -5.00 0.28
C TRP A 18 -10.57 -5.36 1.76
N VAL A 19 -9.99 -4.55 2.65
CA VAL A 19 -10.15 -4.73 4.10
C VAL A 19 -11.62 -4.70 4.48
N LYS A 20 -12.37 -3.68 4.02
CA LYS A 20 -13.82 -3.56 4.25
C LYS A 20 -14.57 -4.79 3.73
N PHE A 21 -14.23 -5.30 2.55
CA PHE A 21 -14.86 -6.52 2.02
C PHE A 21 -14.64 -7.73 2.94
N VAL A 22 -13.42 -7.93 3.44
CA VAL A 22 -13.10 -9.02 4.39
C VAL A 22 -13.86 -8.84 5.70
N GLU A 23 -13.85 -7.63 6.28
CA GLU A 23 -14.51 -7.34 7.56
C GLU A 23 -16.01 -7.65 7.57
N PHE A 24 -16.69 -7.42 6.44
CA PHE A 24 -18.13 -7.62 6.31
C PHE A 24 -18.55 -9.01 5.80
N ASN A 25 -17.77 -9.62 4.91
CA ASN A 25 -18.22 -10.81 4.17
C ASN A 25 -17.39 -12.06 4.48
N TYR A 26 -16.15 -11.89 4.96
CA TYR A 26 -15.20 -12.99 5.20
C TYR A 26 -14.43 -12.77 6.51
N PRO A 27 -15.12 -12.54 7.66
CA PRO A 27 -14.47 -12.18 8.92
C PRO A 27 -13.52 -13.26 9.45
N GLU A 28 -13.69 -14.52 9.05
CA GLU A 28 -12.76 -15.61 9.34
C GLU A 28 -11.35 -15.38 8.76
N PHE A 29 -11.22 -14.50 7.75
CA PHE A 29 -9.94 -14.12 7.15
C PHE A 29 -9.25 -12.92 7.81
N ILE A 30 -9.89 -12.27 8.79
CA ILE A 30 -9.30 -11.14 9.53
C ILE A 30 -7.94 -11.47 10.15
N PRO A 31 -7.71 -12.63 10.81
CA PRO A 31 -6.41 -12.98 11.36
C PRO A 31 -5.29 -13.06 10.31
N TYR A 32 -5.63 -13.27 9.04
CA TYR A 32 -4.68 -13.39 7.93
C TYR A 32 -4.35 -12.05 7.27
N LEU A 33 -5.16 -10.99 7.48
CA LEU A 33 -4.81 -9.62 7.07
C LEU A 33 -3.49 -9.17 7.68
N ALA A 34 -2.65 -8.52 6.86
CA ALA A 34 -1.43 -7.88 7.32
C ALA A 34 -1.82 -6.74 8.26
N THR A 35 -1.30 -6.76 9.49
CA THR A 35 -1.58 -5.69 10.46
C THR A 35 -0.90 -4.38 10.09
N THR A 36 0.04 -4.39 9.14
CA THR A 36 0.71 -3.19 8.65
C THR A 36 -0.31 -2.19 8.11
N ARG A 37 -0.29 -0.96 8.62
CA ARG A 37 -1.11 0.16 8.14
C ARG A 37 -0.75 0.49 6.69
N SER A 38 -1.65 1.14 5.98
CA SER A 38 -1.38 1.53 4.60
C SER A 38 -0.34 2.66 4.52
N PRO A 39 0.34 2.83 3.36
CA PRO A 39 1.48 3.74 3.25
C PRO A 39 1.21 5.18 3.68
N HIS A 40 0.04 5.74 3.35
CA HIS A 40 -0.26 7.13 3.72
C HIS A 40 -0.58 7.31 5.21
N ILE A 41 -1.13 6.29 5.88
CA ILE A 41 -1.35 6.34 7.33
C ILE A 41 0.00 6.24 8.05
N ILE A 42 0.89 5.34 7.62
CA ILE A 42 2.26 5.25 8.17
C ILE A 42 3.00 6.57 7.96
N LEU A 43 2.94 7.14 6.76
CA LEU A 43 3.59 8.41 6.46
C LEU A 43 3.03 9.55 7.32
N GLY A 44 1.71 9.69 7.40
CA GLY A 44 1.06 10.70 8.25
C GLY A 44 1.44 10.55 9.73
N ALA A 45 1.50 9.31 10.22
CA ALA A 45 1.92 9.03 11.58
C ALA A 45 3.38 9.46 11.82
N LEU A 46 4.29 9.15 10.88
CA LEU A 46 5.69 9.57 10.95
C LEU A 46 5.85 11.09 10.86
N ILE A 47 5.02 11.78 10.07
CA ILE A 47 5.01 13.25 10.01
C ILE A 47 4.62 13.85 11.37
N LYS A 48 3.50 13.38 11.95
CA LYS A 48 2.98 13.91 13.22
C LYS A 48 3.72 13.43 14.46
N THR A 49 4.65 12.50 14.33
CA THR A 49 5.46 11.99 15.45
C THR A 49 6.94 12.30 15.22
N TYR A 50 7.64 11.44 14.49
CA TYR A 50 9.07 11.54 14.24
C TYR A 50 9.50 12.89 13.66
N TRP A 51 8.85 13.36 12.58
CA TRP A 51 9.23 14.64 11.97
C TRP A 51 8.86 15.83 12.85
N ALA A 52 7.64 15.87 13.39
CA ALA A 52 7.19 16.93 14.29
C ALA A 52 8.11 17.10 15.52
N GLN A 53 8.52 15.99 16.14
CA GLN A 53 9.47 15.99 17.26
C GLN A 53 10.83 16.58 16.85
N LYS A 54 11.34 16.18 15.68
CA LYS A 54 12.62 16.65 15.17
C LYS A 54 12.62 18.15 14.86
N GLU A 55 11.53 18.65 14.28
CA GLU A 55 11.35 20.06 13.95
C GLU A 55 10.83 20.90 15.12
N LYS A 56 10.56 20.27 16.29
CA LYS A 56 10.00 20.91 17.49
C LYS A 56 8.67 21.63 17.20
N ILE A 57 7.83 21.04 16.35
CA ILE A 57 6.49 21.53 15.99
C ILE A 57 5.46 20.72 16.78
N ASP A 58 4.51 21.41 17.41
CA ASP A 58 3.34 20.75 18.02
C ASP A 58 2.56 19.98 16.93
N PRO A 59 2.41 18.65 17.05
CA PRO A 59 1.69 17.83 16.08
C PRO A 59 0.27 18.32 15.77
N LYS A 60 -0.40 18.98 16.73
CA LYS A 60 -1.75 19.54 16.55
C LYS A 60 -1.79 20.68 15.53
N LYS A 61 -0.65 21.35 15.29
CA LYS A 61 -0.50 22.41 14.29
C LYS A 61 -0.22 21.88 12.88
N ILE A 62 0.04 20.57 12.73
CA ILE A 62 0.35 19.96 11.45
C ILE A 62 -0.92 19.40 10.82
N LYS A 63 -1.21 19.82 9.58
CA LYS A 63 -2.26 19.25 8.74
C LYS A 63 -1.66 18.42 7.62
N VAL A 64 -2.01 17.14 7.57
CA VAL A 64 -1.57 16.18 6.56
C VAL A 64 -2.71 15.93 5.58
N ILE A 65 -2.50 16.36 4.33
CA ILE A 65 -3.46 16.18 3.24
C ILE A 65 -2.88 15.17 2.23
N SER A 66 -3.58 14.06 2.04
CA SER A 66 -3.19 13.02 1.08
C SER A 66 -3.91 13.20 -0.26
N ILE A 67 -3.15 13.25 -1.36
CA ILE A 67 -3.71 13.18 -2.73
C ILE A 67 -3.75 11.71 -3.16
N MET A 68 -4.95 11.17 -3.41
CA MET A 68 -5.15 9.74 -3.63
C MET A 68 -5.95 9.45 -4.91
N PRO A 69 -5.62 8.39 -5.66
CA PRO A 69 -6.45 7.94 -6.78
C PRO A 69 -7.73 7.19 -6.32
N CYS A 70 -8.07 7.23 -5.03
CA CYS A 70 -9.04 6.34 -4.40
C CYS A 70 -10.01 7.13 -3.52
N THR A 71 -11.31 6.84 -3.65
CA THR A 71 -12.36 7.38 -2.79
C THR A 71 -12.39 6.69 -1.43
N SER A 72 -12.15 5.37 -1.36
CA SER A 72 -12.12 4.60 -0.11
C SER A 72 -11.00 5.00 0.84
N LYS A 73 -10.01 5.79 0.39
CA LYS A 73 -9.01 6.39 1.27
C LYS A 73 -9.60 7.48 2.18
N LYS A 74 -10.70 8.15 1.77
CA LYS A 74 -11.46 9.04 2.64
C LYS A 74 -12.08 8.25 3.81
N TYR A 75 -12.71 7.12 3.50
CA TYR A 75 -13.20 6.19 4.54
C TYR A 75 -12.09 5.67 5.46
N GLU A 76 -10.89 5.39 4.94
CA GLU A 76 -9.80 4.88 5.76
C GLU A 76 -9.40 5.88 6.85
N VAL A 77 -9.32 7.18 6.55
CA VAL A 77 -8.89 8.18 7.55
C VAL A 77 -9.93 8.44 8.64
N GLU A 78 -11.18 8.00 8.44
CA GLU A 78 -12.27 8.10 9.42
C GLU A 78 -12.30 6.91 10.41
N ARG A 79 -11.32 5.99 10.36
CA ARG A 79 -11.28 4.80 11.21
C ARG A 79 -10.55 5.10 12.52
N ASP A 80 -11.28 5.09 13.64
CA ASP A 80 -10.76 5.38 14.99
C ASP A 80 -9.52 4.54 15.36
N GLU A 81 -9.48 3.26 15.00
CA GLU A 81 -8.35 2.37 15.28
C GLU A 81 -7.05 2.72 14.52
N LEU A 82 -7.13 3.64 13.55
CA LEU A 82 -5.98 4.18 12.84
C LEU A 82 -5.41 5.45 13.48
N GLN A 83 -6.08 6.01 14.48
CA GLN A 83 -5.55 7.14 15.25
C GLN A 83 -4.24 6.77 15.96
N ILE A 84 -3.37 7.77 16.08
CA ILE A 84 -2.08 7.67 16.76
C ILE A 84 -2.09 8.74 17.85
N GLU A 85 -2.05 8.30 19.11
CA GLU A 85 -2.11 9.21 20.27
C GLU A 85 -3.36 10.12 20.26
N GLY A 86 -4.50 9.58 19.82
CA GLY A 86 -5.76 10.32 19.72
C GLY A 86 -5.79 11.34 18.58
N MET A 87 -4.82 11.31 17.66
CA MET A 87 -4.77 12.17 16.49
C MET A 87 -4.91 11.36 15.20
N ASP A 88 -5.61 11.92 14.22
CA ASP A 88 -5.68 11.36 12.88
C ASP A 88 -4.33 11.52 12.19
N PRO A 89 -3.69 10.43 11.71
CA PRO A 89 -2.42 10.53 11.00
C PRO A 89 -2.51 11.36 9.71
N VAL A 90 -3.68 11.32 9.06
CA VAL A 90 -4.00 12.05 7.85
C VAL A 90 -5.32 12.79 8.07
N ASP A 91 -5.29 14.11 8.06
CA ASP A 91 -6.47 14.95 8.34
C ASP A 91 -7.47 14.93 7.17
N TYR A 92 -6.98 14.95 5.93
CA TYR A 92 -7.84 15.01 4.75
C TYR A 92 -7.32 14.16 3.60
N VAL A 93 -8.24 13.61 2.82
CA VAL A 93 -7.94 12.93 1.56
C VAL A 93 -8.64 13.64 0.41
N MET A 94 -7.86 14.05 -0.58
CA MET A 94 -8.34 14.63 -1.83
C MET A 94 -8.04 13.68 -2.99
N THR A 95 -9.01 13.50 -3.86
CA THR A 95 -8.84 12.67 -5.05
C THR A 95 -8.08 13.39 -6.15
N THR A 96 -7.51 12.64 -7.09
CA THR A 96 -6.90 13.22 -8.30
C THR A 96 -7.86 14.16 -9.04
N ARG A 97 -9.15 13.80 -9.12
CA ARG A 97 -10.18 14.66 -9.74
C ARG A 97 -10.48 15.92 -8.95
N GLU A 98 -10.57 15.84 -7.63
CA GLU A 98 -10.79 17.02 -6.78
C GLU A 98 -9.62 18.01 -6.91
N LEU A 99 -8.38 17.50 -6.91
CA LEU A 99 -7.19 18.33 -7.14
C LEU A 99 -7.20 18.97 -8.54
N ALA A 100 -7.52 18.19 -9.58
CA ALA A 100 -7.64 18.73 -10.94
C ALA A 100 -8.73 19.81 -11.05
N ARG A 101 -9.85 19.65 -10.34
CA ARG A 101 -10.91 20.67 -10.28
C ARG A 101 -10.43 21.93 -9.55
N LEU A 102 -9.65 21.78 -8.49
CA LEU A 102 -9.04 22.91 -7.78
C LEU A 102 -8.09 23.69 -8.70
N PHE A 103 -7.21 23.01 -9.44
CA PHE A 103 -6.33 23.66 -10.42
C PHE A 103 -7.13 24.43 -11.48
N LYS A 104 -8.17 23.83 -12.06
CA LYS A 104 -9.06 24.53 -13.02
C LYS A 104 -9.72 25.76 -12.40
N LYS A 105 -10.27 25.64 -11.18
CA LYS A 105 -10.90 26.76 -10.47
C LYS A 105 -9.92 27.91 -10.20
N ARG A 106 -8.66 27.58 -9.95
CA ARG A 106 -7.58 28.54 -9.69
C ARG A 106 -6.85 29.00 -10.96
N LYS A 107 -7.30 28.59 -12.15
CA LYS A 107 -6.66 28.88 -13.44
C LYS A 107 -5.18 28.45 -13.48
N ILE A 108 -4.85 27.36 -12.79
CA ILE A 108 -3.51 26.76 -12.78
C ILE A 108 -3.44 25.72 -13.91
N ASN A 109 -2.56 25.94 -14.89
CA ASN A 109 -2.28 24.98 -15.95
C ASN A 109 -0.92 24.32 -15.72
N LEU A 110 -0.93 23.01 -15.41
CA LEU A 110 0.29 22.25 -15.13
C LEU A 110 1.28 22.22 -16.30
N LYS A 111 0.84 22.47 -17.54
CA LYS A 111 1.73 22.52 -18.72
C LYS A 111 2.63 23.74 -18.71
N ASP A 112 2.22 24.80 -18.03
CA ASP A 112 2.91 26.10 -18.04
C ASP A 112 3.84 26.26 -16.82
N ILE A 113 3.87 25.25 -15.94
CA ILE A 113 4.63 25.28 -14.69
C ILE A 113 5.99 24.62 -14.91
N LYS A 114 7.06 25.31 -14.50
CA LYS A 114 8.40 24.75 -14.48
C LYS A 114 8.48 23.62 -13.44
N PRO A 115 9.04 22.44 -13.77
CA PRO A 115 9.21 21.37 -12.80
C PRO A 115 10.14 21.78 -11.66
N GLU A 116 9.71 21.51 -10.43
CA GLU A 116 10.49 21.74 -9.22
C GLU A 116 10.51 20.47 -8.37
N PRO A 117 11.61 20.19 -7.65
CA PRO A 117 11.65 19.09 -6.72
C PRO A 117 10.71 19.36 -5.55
N ALA A 118 9.98 18.32 -5.12
CA ALA A 118 9.19 18.41 -3.89
C ALA A 118 10.09 18.51 -2.66
N ASP A 119 9.59 19.13 -1.60
CA ASP A 119 10.16 18.99 -0.27
C ASP A 119 10.16 17.51 0.15
N ASN A 120 11.28 17.04 0.69
CA ASN A 120 11.45 15.63 1.05
C ASN A 120 11.91 15.47 2.52
N PRO A 121 11.10 15.91 3.51
CA PRO A 121 11.47 15.78 4.93
C PRO A 121 11.67 14.31 5.35
N LEU A 122 11.02 13.38 4.65
CA LEU A 122 11.10 11.94 4.86
C LEU A 122 11.66 11.20 3.62
N GLY A 123 12.47 11.90 2.82
CA GLY A 123 13.25 11.36 1.71
C GLY A 123 12.42 10.91 0.50
N ILE A 124 13.13 10.39 -0.50
CA ILE A 124 12.56 10.07 -1.82
C ILE A 124 12.11 8.60 -1.84
N PRO A 125 10.96 8.27 -2.45
CA PRO A 125 10.52 6.89 -2.58
C PRO A 125 11.48 6.08 -3.45
N SER A 126 11.76 4.84 -3.03
CA SER A 126 12.41 3.83 -3.88
C SER A 126 11.49 3.42 -5.02
N GLY A 127 12.06 2.82 -6.08
CA GLY A 127 11.29 2.24 -7.18
C GLY A 127 10.29 1.17 -6.72
N ALA A 128 10.63 0.40 -5.68
CA ALA A 128 9.70 -0.53 -5.02
C ALA A 128 8.46 0.18 -4.44
N GLY A 129 8.60 1.39 -3.88
CA GLY A 129 7.46 2.19 -3.42
C GLY A 129 6.61 2.75 -4.57
N VAL A 130 7.23 3.13 -5.69
CA VAL A 130 6.54 3.70 -6.84
C VAL A 130 5.56 2.72 -7.49
N ILE A 131 5.93 1.44 -7.60
CA ILE A 131 5.12 0.44 -8.31
C ILE A 131 3.84 0.03 -7.57
N TYR A 132 3.65 0.43 -6.30
CA TYR A 132 2.45 0.11 -5.49
C TYR A 132 1.13 0.45 -6.19
N GLY A 133 1.15 1.49 -7.05
CA GLY A 133 -0.05 1.93 -7.76
C GLY A 133 -0.58 0.92 -8.79
N ALA A 134 0.29 0.04 -9.31
CA ALA A 134 -0.09 -1.02 -10.25
C ALA A 134 -0.41 -2.32 -9.50
N THR A 135 -1.39 -3.08 -10.01
CA THR A 135 -1.64 -4.44 -9.49
C THR A 135 -0.39 -5.30 -9.57
N GLY A 136 -0.05 -5.94 -8.45
CA GLY A 136 1.15 -6.76 -8.27
C GLY A 136 2.38 -5.99 -7.81
N GLY A 137 2.32 -4.66 -7.77
CA GLY A 137 3.44 -3.84 -7.33
C GLY A 137 3.74 -3.96 -5.83
N VAL A 138 2.70 -4.16 -5.00
CA VAL A 138 2.88 -4.37 -3.55
C VAL A 138 3.51 -5.73 -3.30
N ALA A 139 3.01 -6.76 -3.98
CA ALA A 139 3.56 -8.11 -4.03
C ALA A 139 5.03 -8.09 -4.45
N GLU A 140 5.35 -7.45 -5.59
CA GLU A 140 6.72 -7.36 -6.10
C GLU A 140 7.64 -6.63 -5.11
N SER A 141 7.21 -5.49 -4.57
CA SER A 141 7.98 -4.75 -3.56
C SER A 141 8.24 -5.58 -2.30
N ALA A 142 7.21 -6.26 -1.79
CA ALA A 142 7.31 -7.06 -0.59
C ALA A 142 8.27 -8.24 -0.81
N LEU A 143 8.18 -8.91 -1.96
CA LEU A 143 9.05 -10.02 -2.33
C LEU A 143 10.51 -9.61 -2.48
N ARG A 144 10.79 -8.47 -3.12
CA ARG A 144 12.14 -7.89 -3.22
C ARG A 144 12.81 -7.78 -1.85
N THR A 145 12.06 -7.32 -0.84
CA THR A 145 12.58 -7.14 0.52
C THR A 145 12.57 -8.43 1.34
N ALA A 146 11.50 -9.23 1.25
CA ALA A 146 11.39 -10.49 1.96
C ALA A 146 12.52 -11.46 1.58
N TYR A 147 12.87 -11.52 0.29
CA TYR A 147 14.00 -12.33 -0.17
C TYR A 147 15.31 -11.92 0.51
N HIS A 148 15.60 -10.62 0.58
CA HIS A 148 16.76 -10.10 1.29
C HIS A 148 16.74 -10.48 2.78
N MET A 149 15.63 -10.22 3.47
CA MET A 149 15.49 -10.52 4.90
C MET A 149 15.57 -12.01 5.25
N ILE A 150 15.36 -12.91 4.29
CA ILE A 150 15.46 -14.37 4.49
C ILE A 150 16.85 -14.88 4.10
N THR A 151 17.44 -14.36 3.02
CA THR A 151 18.65 -14.93 2.42
C THR A 151 19.92 -14.14 2.72
N GLY A 152 19.80 -12.91 3.20
CA GLY A 152 20.89 -11.94 3.32
C GLY A 152 21.40 -11.39 1.97
N LYS A 153 20.73 -11.73 0.86
CA LYS A 153 21.14 -11.35 -0.50
C LYS A 153 19.99 -10.72 -1.26
N ASN A 154 20.30 -9.81 -2.18
CA ASN A 154 19.31 -9.26 -3.11
C ASN A 154 19.01 -10.26 -4.24
N LEU A 155 17.77 -10.21 -4.76
CA LEU A 155 17.42 -10.95 -5.99
C LEU A 155 18.28 -10.46 -7.15
N LYS A 156 18.85 -11.38 -7.92
CA LYS A 156 19.58 -11.04 -9.16
C LYS A 156 18.69 -10.30 -10.16
N ASN A 157 17.45 -10.76 -10.31
CA ASN A 157 16.43 -10.09 -11.11
C ASN A 157 15.30 -9.61 -10.20
N ILE A 158 15.25 -8.30 -9.95
CA ILE A 158 14.23 -7.66 -9.14
C ILE A 158 12.93 -7.38 -9.91
N ASN A 159 12.91 -7.60 -11.23
CA ASN A 159 11.71 -7.43 -12.07
C ASN A 159 10.88 -8.71 -12.08
N LEU A 160 9.95 -8.83 -11.13
CA LEU A 160 9.13 -10.02 -10.95
C LEU A 160 7.93 -10.01 -11.91
N ARG A 161 8.20 -10.23 -13.20
CA ARG A 161 7.18 -10.12 -14.27
C ARG A 161 5.95 -11.00 -14.07
N ALA A 162 6.10 -12.13 -13.38
CA ALA A 162 5.00 -13.07 -13.09
C ALA A 162 3.85 -12.46 -12.25
N VAL A 163 4.09 -11.37 -11.52
CA VAL A 163 3.04 -10.66 -10.76
C VAL A 163 2.56 -9.37 -11.45
N ARG A 164 3.19 -8.98 -12.56
CA ARG A 164 2.84 -7.77 -13.35
C ARG A 164 1.74 -8.06 -14.36
N GLY A 165 1.24 -7.01 -15.00
CA GLY A 165 0.23 -7.11 -16.06
C GLY A 165 -1.20 -6.93 -15.56
N MET A 166 -2.13 -6.94 -16.51
CA MET A 166 -3.55 -6.58 -16.32
C MET A 166 -4.48 -7.78 -16.15
N GLU A 167 -3.92 -8.99 -16.11
CA GLU A 167 -4.68 -10.20 -15.78
C GLU A 167 -5.34 -10.07 -14.40
N VAL A 168 -6.56 -10.58 -14.32
CA VAL A 168 -7.44 -10.42 -13.16
C VAL A 168 -6.91 -11.16 -11.93
N ILE A 169 -6.40 -12.38 -12.13
CA ILE A 169 -5.73 -13.19 -11.12
C ILE A 169 -4.40 -13.63 -11.71
N LYS A 170 -3.32 -13.35 -10.99
CA LYS A 170 -1.96 -13.78 -11.34
C LYS A 170 -1.44 -14.65 -10.22
N LYS A 171 -0.87 -15.80 -10.55
CA LYS A 171 -0.28 -16.74 -9.59
C LYS A 171 1.21 -16.86 -9.90
N ALA A 172 2.04 -16.77 -8.87
CA ALA A 172 3.49 -16.84 -9.01
C ALA A 172 4.10 -17.68 -7.90
N GLU A 173 5.16 -18.42 -8.23
CA GLU A 173 5.99 -19.13 -7.25
C GLU A 173 7.42 -18.62 -7.34
N ILE A 174 7.99 -18.25 -6.20
CA ILE A 174 9.37 -17.77 -6.11
C ILE A 174 10.15 -18.67 -5.16
N LYS A 175 11.26 -19.23 -5.66
CA LYS A 175 12.17 -20.02 -4.86
C LYS A 175 13.00 -19.10 -3.93
N VAL A 176 12.86 -19.30 -2.63
CA VAL A 176 13.59 -18.58 -1.56
C VAL A 176 14.34 -19.62 -0.72
N LYS A 177 15.65 -19.78 -0.96
CA LYS A 177 16.59 -20.66 -0.22
C LYS A 177 15.94 -21.88 0.45
N GLY A 178 15.56 -22.88 -0.36
CA GLY A 178 14.98 -24.14 0.14
C GLY A 178 13.45 -24.12 0.37
N PHE A 179 12.79 -22.96 0.28
CA PHE A 179 11.34 -22.83 0.35
C PHE A 179 10.78 -22.21 -0.95
N LYS A 180 9.51 -22.50 -1.25
CA LYS A 180 8.77 -21.93 -2.39
C LYS A 180 7.70 -20.99 -1.88
N ALA A 181 7.87 -19.69 -2.11
CA ALA A 181 6.86 -18.69 -1.78
C ALA A 181 5.81 -18.63 -2.90
N ARG A 182 4.61 -19.12 -2.61
CA ARG A 182 3.46 -19.13 -3.52
C ARG A 182 2.62 -17.90 -3.27
N MET A 183 2.33 -17.16 -4.33
CA MET A 183 1.58 -15.93 -4.22
C MET A 183 0.45 -15.84 -5.23
N ALA A 184 -0.61 -15.16 -4.82
CA ALA A 184 -1.65 -14.69 -5.71
C ALA A 184 -1.73 -13.17 -5.70
N VAL A 185 -1.99 -12.59 -6.86
CA VAL A 185 -2.36 -11.18 -7.01
C VAL A 185 -3.72 -11.15 -7.67
N VAL A 186 -4.69 -10.50 -7.02
CA VAL A 186 -6.05 -10.37 -7.53
C VAL A 186 -6.45 -8.90 -7.63
N THR A 187 -7.07 -8.54 -8.75
CA THR A 187 -7.58 -7.20 -9.01
C THR A 187 -9.07 -7.22 -9.34
N GLY A 188 -9.81 -6.22 -8.85
CA GLY A 188 -11.26 -6.20 -8.91
C GLY A 188 -11.87 -6.96 -7.73
N ILE A 189 -12.67 -6.28 -6.91
CA ILE A 189 -13.18 -6.89 -5.66
C ILE A 189 -14.06 -8.12 -5.90
N GLY A 190 -14.83 -8.15 -7.00
CA GLY A 190 -15.63 -9.32 -7.39
C GLY A 190 -14.80 -10.57 -7.71
N ASN A 191 -13.49 -10.44 -7.94
CA ASN A 191 -12.59 -11.57 -8.16
C ASN A 191 -11.90 -12.04 -6.88
N ALA A 192 -11.87 -11.21 -5.83
CA ALA A 192 -11.17 -11.52 -4.59
C ALA A 192 -11.82 -12.71 -3.85
N GLU A 193 -13.14 -12.86 -3.97
CA GLU A 193 -13.89 -14.01 -3.46
C GLU A 193 -13.36 -15.35 -3.99
N LYS A 194 -12.92 -15.42 -5.25
CA LYS A 194 -12.35 -16.64 -5.83
C LYS A 194 -11.10 -17.08 -5.07
N ILE A 195 -10.24 -16.15 -4.70
CA ILE A 195 -9.03 -16.43 -3.92
C ILE A 195 -9.37 -16.87 -2.50
N LEU A 196 -10.35 -16.23 -1.85
CA LEU A 196 -10.78 -16.64 -0.51
C LEU A 196 -11.39 -18.04 -0.51
N LYS A 197 -12.22 -18.38 -1.50
CA LYS A 197 -12.77 -19.74 -1.67
C LYS A 197 -11.69 -20.80 -1.92
N GLU A 198 -10.66 -20.47 -2.72
CA GLU A 198 -9.50 -21.36 -2.89
C GLU A 198 -8.76 -21.58 -1.55
N LEU A 199 -8.60 -20.53 -0.73
CA LEU A 199 -7.98 -20.62 0.59
C LEU A 199 -8.84 -21.39 1.61
N GLN A 200 -10.17 -21.30 1.54
CA GLN A 200 -11.07 -22.12 2.38
C GLN A 200 -10.91 -23.62 2.05
N LYS A 201 -10.80 -23.97 0.77
CA LYS A 201 -10.58 -25.35 0.33
C LYS A 201 -9.17 -25.86 0.63
N ASN A 202 -8.17 -25.00 0.45
CA ASN A 202 -6.78 -25.32 0.72
C ASN A 202 -6.10 -24.12 1.41
N PRO A 203 -6.01 -24.13 2.76
CA PRO A 203 -5.36 -23.05 3.53
C PRO A 203 -3.89 -22.85 3.19
N LYS A 204 -3.26 -23.84 2.53
CA LYS A 204 -1.88 -23.80 2.06
C LYS A 204 -1.80 -23.50 0.56
N ALA A 205 -2.84 -23.02 -0.11
CA ALA A 205 -2.77 -22.69 -1.53
C ALA A 205 -1.77 -21.54 -1.81
N TYR A 206 -1.70 -20.57 -0.90
CA TYR A 206 -0.85 -19.39 -1.02
C TYR A 206 -0.18 -19.04 0.31
N ASP A 207 1.03 -18.50 0.22
CA ASP A 207 1.76 -17.96 1.37
C ASP A 207 1.53 -16.45 1.51
N ALA A 208 1.24 -15.76 0.40
CA ALA A 208 0.84 -14.36 0.38
C ALA A 208 -0.17 -14.03 -0.73
N VAL A 209 -1.08 -13.12 -0.45
CA VAL A 209 -2.06 -12.62 -1.43
C VAL A 209 -2.05 -11.09 -1.44
N GLU A 210 -1.85 -10.50 -2.61
CA GLU A 210 -2.19 -9.09 -2.86
C GLU A 210 -3.61 -9.01 -3.42
N ALA A 211 -4.50 -8.28 -2.74
CA ALA A 211 -5.82 -7.98 -3.25
C ALA A 211 -6.02 -6.48 -3.42
N MET A 212 -6.47 -6.08 -4.62
CA MET A 212 -6.80 -4.70 -4.98
C MET A 212 -8.23 -4.61 -5.48
N ALA A 213 -9.06 -3.78 -4.86
CA ALA A 213 -10.48 -3.70 -5.21
C ALA A 213 -10.76 -3.13 -6.60
N CYS A 214 -9.89 -2.24 -7.10
CA CYS A 214 -10.07 -1.59 -8.41
C CYS A 214 -9.34 -2.38 -9.50
N PRO A 215 -9.97 -2.58 -10.69
CA PRO A 215 -9.32 -3.21 -11.83
C PRO A 215 -8.02 -2.50 -12.25
N GLY A 216 -6.90 -3.22 -12.30
CA GLY A 216 -5.56 -2.68 -12.59
C GLY A 216 -4.81 -2.12 -11.37
N GLY A 217 -5.41 -2.14 -10.18
CA GLY A 217 -4.86 -1.54 -8.97
C GLY A 217 -5.26 -0.07 -8.78
N CYS A 218 -4.50 0.67 -7.97
CA CYS A 218 -4.81 2.05 -7.64
C CYS A 218 -4.80 2.99 -8.86
N ILE A 219 -4.07 2.67 -9.93
CA ILE A 219 -4.08 3.45 -11.18
C ILE A 219 -5.46 3.53 -11.85
N GLY A 220 -6.36 2.60 -11.54
CA GLY A 220 -7.75 2.55 -11.97
C GLY A 220 -8.74 2.87 -10.84
N GLY A 221 -8.25 3.50 -9.76
CA GLY A 221 -9.07 3.81 -8.60
C GLY A 221 -10.18 4.82 -8.89
N GLY A 222 -11.26 4.75 -8.09
CA GLY A 222 -12.46 5.57 -8.27
C GLY A 222 -12.25 7.09 -8.11
N GLY A 223 -11.06 7.56 -7.74
CA GLY A 223 -10.68 8.97 -7.68
C GLY A 223 -9.92 9.49 -8.90
N GLN A 224 -9.65 8.64 -9.90
CA GLN A 224 -8.87 8.99 -11.10
C GLN A 224 -9.68 9.76 -12.16
N PRO A 225 -9.01 10.49 -13.07
CA PRO A 225 -9.67 11.11 -14.22
C PRO A 225 -10.41 10.08 -15.09
N LEU A 226 -11.54 10.53 -15.66
CA LEU A 226 -12.37 9.77 -16.59
C LEU A 226 -12.07 10.20 -18.04
N PRO A 227 -12.16 9.29 -19.03
CA PRO A 227 -12.42 7.86 -18.87
C PRO A 227 -11.22 7.10 -18.25
N SER A 228 -11.47 5.92 -17.69
CA SER A 228 -10.42 5.04 -17.12
C SER A 228 -10.50 3.65 -17.78
N THR A 229 -10.27 3.63 -19.10
CA THR A 229 -10.34 2.41 -19.93
C THR A 229 -9.22 1.41 -19.59
N PRO A 230 -9.31 0.14 -20.03
CA PRO A 230 -8.20 -0.82 -19.89
C PRO A 230 -6.86 -0.30 -20.43
N GLU A 231 -6.87 0.39 -21.57
CA GLU A 231 -5.69 0.93 -22.24
C GLU A 231 -5.06 2.04 -21.41
N ILE A 232 -5.86 2.98 -20.92
CA ILE A 232 -5.40 4.06 -20.02
C ILE A 232 -4.78 3.47 -18.75
N ARG A 233 -5.40 2.43 -18.19
CA ARG A 233 -4.89 1.75 -16.99
C ARG A 233 -3.56 1.07 -17.26
N LYS A 234 -3.41 0.41 -18.41
CA LYS A 234 -2.15 -0.20 -18.85
C LYS A 234 -1.04 0.85 -18.99
N GLN A 235 -1.31 1.97 -19.68
CA GLN A 235 -0.34 3.06 -19.84
C GLN A 235 0.09 3.67 -18.49
N ARG A 236 -0.87 3.90 -17.57
CA ARG A 236 -0.56 4.38 -16.21
C ARG A 236 0.32 3.38 -15.44
N ALA A 237 0.05 2.08 -15.55
CA ALA A 237 0.88 1.07 -14.91
C ALA A 237 2.30 1.02 -15.50
N GLU A 238 2.41 1.08 -16.83
CA GLU A 238 3.70 1.12 -17.54
C GLU A 238 4.54 2.33 -17.12
N ALA A 239 3.93 3.50 -16.97
CA ALA A 239 4.61 4.70 -16.47
C ALA A 239 5.23 4.47 -15.07
N LEU A 240 4.53 3.80 -14.15
CA LEU A 240 5.09 3.47 -12.82
C LEU A 240 6.30 2.53 -12.92
N TYR A 241 6.23 1.51 -13.77
CA TYR A 241 7.35 0.59 -13.98
C TYR A 241 8.53 1.24 -14.69
N GLN A 242 8.30 2.19 -15.60
CA GLN A 242 9.36 2.99 -16.20
C GLN A 242 10.06 3.89 -15.18
N ILE A 243 9.32 4.48 -14.24
CA ILE A 243 9.90 5.26 -13.14
C ILE A 243 10.75 4.36 -12.23
N ASP A 244 10.26 3.18 -11.85
CA ASP A 244 11.06 2.19 -11.10
C ASP A 244 12.35 1.83 -11.84
N ALA A 245 12.27 1.53 -13.14
CA ALA A 245 13.44 1.15 -13.95
C ALA A 245 14.52 2.25 -14.02
N LYS A 246 14.13 3.53 -13.98
CA LYS A 246 15.05 4.68 -14.05
C LYS A 246 15.64 5.09 -12.69
N LYS A 247 15.10 4.59 -11.58
CA LYS A 247 15.59 4.95 -10.23
C LYS A 247 16.85 4.16 -9.90
N LYS A 248 17.83 4.83 -9.27
CA LYS A 248 19.00 4.18 -8.65
C LYS A 248 18.59 3.30 -7.46
N LEU A 249 17.74 3.86 -6.59
CA LEU A 249 17.19 3.15 -5.42
C LEU A 249 15.90 2.41 -5.81
N ARG A 250 15.95 1.08 -5.93
CA ARG A 250 14.81 0.23 -6.36
C ARG A 250 14.33 -0.77 -5.34
N LEU A 251 15.04 -0.91 -4.21
CA LEU A 251 14.70 -1.80 -3.11
C LEU A 251 14.26 -0.97 -1.91
N ALA A 252 13.18 -1.38 -1.24
CA ALA A 252 12.61 -0.62 -0.13
C ALA A 252 13.54 -0.60 1.09
N HIS A 253 14.17 -1.73 1.41
CA HIS A 253 15.09 -1.87 2.55
C HIS A 253 16.43 -1.14 2.37
N GLU A 254 16.78 -0.73 1.15
CA GLU A 254 17.97 0.09 0.87
C GLU A 254 17.71 1.59 1.04
N SER A 255 16.48 2.00 1.35
CA SER A 255 16.15 3.41 1.51
C SER A 255 16.86 4.01 2.72
N PRO A 256 17.78 4.99 2.55
CA PRO A 256 18.58 5.52 3.66
C PRO A 256 17.71 6.19 4.73
N ILE A 257 16.66 6.89 4.32
CA ILE A 257 15.74 7.54 5.25
C ILE A 257 14.91 6.53 6.04
N VAL A 258 14.49 5.43 5.41
CA VAL A 258 13.76 4.36 6.11
C VAL A 258 14.69 3.71 7.13
N GLN A 259 15.92 3.35 6.75
CA GLN A 259 16.91 2.81 7.68
C GLN A 259 17.18 3.76 8.85
N LYS A 260 17.31 5.06 8.58
CA LYS A 260 17.47 6.10 9.60
C LYS A 260 16.29 6.13 10.58
N ILE A 261 15.06 6.13 10.06
CA ILE A 261 13.84 6.12 10.90
C ILE A 261 13.79 4.85 11.77
N TYR A 262 14.15 3.68 11.24
CA TYR A 262 14.21 2.45 12.04
C TYR A 262 15.29 2.51 13.14
N LYS A 263 16.42 3.15 12.87
CA LYS A 263 17.49 3.33 13.87
C LYS A 263 17.10 4.33 14.97
N GLU A 264 16.51 5.46 14.59
CA GLU A 264 16.29 6.60 15.48
C GLU A 264 14.94 6.55 16.21
N PHE A 265 13.90 5.98 15.59
CA PHE A 265 12.53 6.11 16.07
C PHE A 265 11.77 4.78 16.14
N LEU A 266 11.74 4.01 15.05
CA LEU A 266 11.09 2.69 15.00
C LEU A 266 12.05 1.59 15.49
N ASN A 267 12.73 1.82 16.62
CA ASN A 267 13.81 0.98 17.13
C ASN A 267 13.39 -0.06 18.17
N ASN A 268 12.10 -0.11 18.52
CA ASN A 268 11.54 -1.08 19.45
C ASN A 268 10.13 -1.51 19.02
N GLU A 269 9.71 -2.70 19.46
CA GLU A 269 8.43 -3.29 19.06
C GLU A 269 7.23 -2.42 19.43
N LYS A 270 7.26 -1.76 20.60
CA LYS A 270 6.15 -0.90 21.06
C LYS A 270 5.94 0.26 20.09
N THR A 271 7.00 0.97 19.69
CA THR A 271 6.90 2.07 18.73
C THR A 271 6.56 1.55 17.33
N ILE A 272 7.16 0.45 16.87
CA ILE A 272 6.84 -0.16 15.57
C ILE A 272 5.35 -0.53 15.51
N HIS A 273 4.83 -1.23 16.51
CA HIS A 273 3.42 -1.62 16.56
C HIS A 273 2.52 -0.39 16.63
N LYS A 274 2.86 0.58 17.50
CA LYS A 274 2.09 1.82 17.63
C LYS A 274 1.96 2.56 16.30
N ILE A 275 3.05 2.72 15.55
CA ILE A 275 3.10 3.55 14.33
C ILE A 275 2.72 2.77 13.07
N CYS A 276 3.22 1.55 12.93
CA CYS A 276 3.12 0.79 11.69
C CYS A 276 2.00 -0.25 11.67
N HIS A 277 1.41 -0.62 12.81
CA HIS A 277 0.43 -1.71 12.87
C HIS A 277 -0.94 -1.31 13.44
N THR A 278 -2.00 -1.86 12.86
CA THR A 278 -3.39 -1.73 13.31
C THR A 278 -4.03 -3.11 13.52
N LYS A 279 -5.30 -3.11 13.93
CA LYS A 279 -6.17 -4.27 14.05
C LYS A 279 -7.39 -4.09 13.16
N TYR A 280 -8.02 -5.20 12.80
CA TYR A 280 -9.26 -5.22 12.03
C TYR A 280 -10.29 -6.03 12.80
N PHE A 281 -11.57 -5.77 12.53
CA PHE A 281 -12.67 -6.38 13.27
C PHE A 281 -13.85 -6.67 12.36
N LYS A 282 -14.62 -7.70 12.72
CA LYS A 282 -15.85 -8.07 12.02
C LYS A 282 -16.82 -6.89 12.08
N LYS A 283 -17.44 -6.56 10.95
CA LYS A 283 -18.48 -5.52 10.85
C LYS A 283 -19.81 -6.15 10.48
N SER A 284 -20.90 -5.64 11.06
CA SER A 284 -22.27 -6.03 10.72
C SER A 284 -22.87 -5.02 9.75
N ARG A 285 -23.80 -5.48 8.89
CA ARG A 285 -24.59 -4.62 8.00
C ARG A 285 -25.82 -4.07 8.73
N GLU A 286 -25.68 -3.66 9.98
CA GLU A 286 -26.78 -3.01 10.68
C GLU A 286 -26.99 -1.62 10.07
N VAL A 287 -28.02 -1.52 9.24
CA VAL A 287 -28.65 -0.24 8.96
C VAL A 287 -29.36 0.13 10.25
N LYS A 288 -28.78 1.07 11.02
CA LYS A 288 -29.58 1.80 12.00
C LYS A 288 -30.60 2.61 11.18
N ILE A 289 -31.81 2.06 11.05
CA ILE A 289 -32.98 2.79 10.57
C ILE A 289 -33.42 3.72 11.70
#